data_AF-A0A2E2WTF6-F1
#
_entry.id   AF-A0A2E2WTF6-F1
#
_cell.length_a   1.000
_cell.length_b   1.000
_cell.length_c   1.000
_cell.angle_alpha   90.00
_cell.angle_beta   90.00
_cell.angle_gamma   90.00
#
_symmetry.space_group_name_H-M   'P 1'
#
loop_
_entity.id
_entity.type
_entity.pdbx_description
1 polymer ?
#
loop_
_entity_poly.entity_id
_entity_poly.type
_entity_poly.pdbx_seq_one_letter_code
_entity_poly.pdbx_strand_id
1 'polypeptide(L)'
;MIQAHQINSVSKNNFLSLMKLYEKNYYLISNLINLEVINSSSLNKNFESTSVILDKKLLLSIYSISKHTALIKFSYNFFSKDTYINYVDLKIYFDSKQVEIIDSNGFNKKICLKDIQKFHNIRLSKWYKSYFLSLWLISSIKNGYSFDAQSEV
;
A
#
# COMPACT_ATOMS: atom_id res chain seq x y z
N MET A 1 16.42 -17.91 -11.96
CA MET A 1 16.30 -18.20 -10.51
C MET A 1 17.11 -17.17 -9.75
N ILE A 2 16.47 -16.21 -9.09
CA ILE A 2 17.20 -15.27 -8.20
C ILE A 2 17.31 -15.97 -6.85
N GLN A 3 18.53 -16.33 -6.45
CA GLN A 3 18.80 -16.92 -5.14
C GLN A 3 18.51 -15.87 -4.06
N ALA A 4 17.57 -16.16 -3.16
CA ALA A 4 17.11 -15.25 -2.11
C ALA A 4 18.24 -14.72 -1.19
N HIS A 5 19.40 -15.39 -1.19
CA HIS A 5 20.55 -15.02 -0.37
C HIS A 5 21.31 -13.79 -0.91
N GLN A 6 21.20 -13.45 -2.19
CA GLN A 6 21.84 -12.25 -2.77
C GLN A 6 21.05 -10.94 -2.54
N ILE A 7 19.80 -11.03 -2.07
CA ILE A 7 18.97 -9.87 -1.70
C ILE A 7 19.32 -9.37 -0.28
N ASN A 8 19.99 -10.19 0.53
CA ASN A 8 20.21 -9.99 1.96
C ASN A 8 21.59 -9.41 2.33
N SER A 9 22.19 -8.54 1.51
CA SER A 9 23.29 -7.74 2.05
C SER A 9 22.73 -6.63 2.93
N VAL A 10 23.26 -6.47 4.14
CA VAL A 10 22.92 -5.37 5.07
C VAL A 10 23.02 -4.00 4.39
N SER A 11 23.83 -3.89 3.32
CA SER A 11 23.95 -2.71 2.46
C SER A 11 22.73 -2.41 1.59
N LYS A 12 21.92 -3.39 1.17
CA LYS A 12 20.76 -3.19 0.28
C LYS A 12 19.44 -3.01 1.05
N ASN A 13 19.28 -3.67 2.20
CA ASN A 13 18.03 -3.65 3.00
C ASN A 13 18.21 -2.83 4.29
N ASN A 14 18.66 -1.58 4.13
CA ASN A 14 18.88 -0.66 5.23
C ASN A 14 17.67 0.29 5.41
N PHE A 15 17.73 1.16 6.42
CA PHE A 15 16.63 2.10 6.69
C PHE A 15 16.40 3.06 5.53
N LEU A 16 17.47 3.57 4.92
CA LEU A 16 17.37 4.50 3.79
C LEU A 16 16.71 3.84 2.57
N SER A 17 17.01 2.57 2.29
CA SER A 17 16.36 1.86 1.19
C SER A 17 14.89 1.56 1.46
N LEU A 18 14.51 1.35 2.72
CA LEU A 18 13.10 1.29 3.13
C LEU A 18 12.38 2.62 2.88
N MET A 19 12.98 3.75 3.28
CA MET A 19 12.39 5.08 3.04
C MET A 19 12.21 5.35 1.54
N LYS A 20 13.20 5.00 0.72
CA LYS A 20 13.09 5.09 -0.75
C LYS A 20 11.97 4.21 -1.32
N LEU A 21 11.72 3.04 -0.74
CA LEU A 21 10.58 2.19 -1.14
C LEU A 21 9.25 2.82 -0.77
N TYR A 22 9.13 3.42 0.42
CA TYR A 22 7.91 4.14 0.82
C TYR A 22 7.62 5.32 -0.12
N GLU A 23 8.65 6.06 -0.49
CA GLU A 23 8.54 7.16 -1.46
C GLU A 23 8.18 6.65 -2.86
N LYS A 24 8.84 5.57 -3.32
CA LYS A 24 8.48 4.94 -4.60
C LYS A 24 7.01 4.49 -4.62
N ASN A 25 6.53 3.89 -3.54
CA ASN A 25 5.14 3.46 -3.43
C ASN A 25 4.17 4.64 -3.44
N TYR A 26 4.55 5.78 -2.86
CA TYR A 26 3.76 7.01 -2.97
C TYR A 26 3.56 7.44 -4.42
N TYR A 27 4.63 7.53 -5.21
CA TYR A 27 4.51 7.92 -6.61
C TYR A 27 3.77 6.88 -7.48
N LEU A 28 3.90 5.59 -7.17
CA LEU A 28 3.10 4.57 -7.82
C LEU A 28 1.61 4.72 -7.48
N ILE A 29 1.28 5.05 -6.23
CA ILE A 29 -0.10 5.33 -5.82
C ILE A 29 -0.64 6.57 -6.50
N SER A 30 0.13 7.66 -6.60
CA SER A 30 -0.32 8.87 -7.29
C SER A 30 -0.58 8.67 -8.79
N ASN A 31 0.00 7.62 -9.38
CA ASN A 31 -0.28 7.23 -10.77
C ASN A 31 -1.51 6.32 -10.90
N LEU A 32 -1.96 5.70 -9.81
CA LEU A 32 -3.14 4.84 -9.77
C LEU A 32 -4.38 5.61 -9.30
N ILE A 33 -4.18 6.59 -8.41
CA ILE A 33 -5.22 7.35 -7.74
C ILE A 33 -4.89 8.83 -7.88
N ASN A 34 -5.83 9.61 -8.39
CA ASN A 34 -5.82 11.05 -8.21
C ASN A 34 -5.92 11.38 -6.70
N LEU A 35 -4.78 11.78 -6.11
CA LEU A 35 -4.68 12.04 -4.66
C LEU A 35 -5.61 13.17 -4.18
N GLU A 36 -6.06 14.07 -5.07
CA GLU A 36 -7.04 15.11 -4.73
C GLU A 36 -8.40 14.53 -4.33
N VAL A 37 -8.72 13.32 -4.81
CA VAL A 37 -9.93 12.58 -4.42
C VAL A 37 -9.87 12.17 -2.95
N ILE A 38 -8.68 12.03 -2.35
CA ILE A 38 -8.49 11.65 -0.95
C ILE A 38 -8.64 12.89 -0.04
N ASN A 39 -9.88 13.32 0.17
CA ASN A 39 -10.21 14.50 0.96
C ASN A 39 -11.39 14.23 1.90
N SER A 40 -11.72 15.16 2.81
CA SER A 40 -12.77 14.93 3.82
C SER A 40 -14.12 14.49 3.24
N SER A 41 -14.46 14.88 2.01
CA SER A 41 -15.71 14.48 1.34
C SER A 41 -15.71 13.04 0.84
N SER A 42 -14.53 12.42 0.71
CA SER A 42 -14.36 11.02 0.28
C SER A 42 -14.25 10.05 1.46
N LEU A 43 -14.35 10.54 2.70
CA LEU A 43 -14.29 9.71 3.89
C LEU A 43 -15.44 8.70 3.89
N ASN A 44 -15.12 7.43 4.15
CA ASN A 44 -16.02 6.29 4.11
C ASN A 44 -16.66 6.00 2.74
N LYS A 45 -16.21 6.68 1.67
CA LYS A 45 -16.60 6.33 0.30
C LYS A 45 -15.76 5.18 -0.23
N ASN A 46 -16.37 4.42 -1.12
CA ASN A 46 -15.71 3.37 -1.88
C ASN A 46 -15.61 3.80 -3.34
N PHE A 47 -14.47 3.55 -3.95
CA PHE A 47 -14.21 3.78 -5.35
C PHE A 47 -13.90 2.45 -6.00
N GLU A 48 -14.52 2.15 -7.13
CA GLU A 48 -14.32 0.89 -7.84
C GLU A 48 -13.59 1.14 -9.16
N SER A 49 -12.54 0.37 -9.40
CA SER A 49 -11.82 0.36 -10.67
C SER A 49 -11.91 -1.03 -11.29
N THR A 50 -12.27 -1.09 -12.57
CA THR A 50 -12.32 -2.32 -13.36
C THR A 50 -11.16 -2.38 -14.33
N SER A 51 -10.51 -3.53 -14.41
CA SER A 51 -9.51 -3.77 -15.45
C SER A 51 -10.17 -4.32 -16.71
N VAL A 52 -9.92 -3.64 -17.84
CA VAL A 52 -10.33 -4.11 -19.17
C VAL A 52 -9.69 -5.47 -19.52
N ILE A 53 -8.54 -5.79 -18.91
CA ILE A 53 -7.75 -6.99 -19.22
C ILE A 53 -8.20 -8.19 -18.37
N LEU A 54 -8.46 -7.98 -17.08
CA LEU A 54 -8.66 -9.08 -16.12
C LEU A 54 -10.14 -9.37 -15.80
N ASP A 55 -11.06 -8.47 -16.16
CA ASP A 55 -12.47 -8.53 -15.75
C ASP A 55 -12.62 -8.73 -14.23
N LYS A 56 -11.74 -8.05 -13.47
CA LYS A 56 -11.73 -8.02 -12.00
C LYS A 56 -11.87 -6.59 -11.52
N LYS A 57 -12.52 -6.45 -10.37
CA LYS A 57 -12.77 -5.17 -9.68
C LYS A 57 -11.78 -4.99 -8.54
N LEU A 58 -11.17 -3.81 -8.49
CA LEU A 58 -10.38 -3.33 -7.38
C LEU A 58 -11.16 -2.22 -6.69
N LEU A 59 -11.37 -2.38 -5.38
CA LEU A 59 -12.03 -1.41 -4.53
C LEU A 59 -10.99 -0.63 -3.75
N LEU A 60 -11.15 0.69 -3.72
CA LEU A 60 -10.42 1.60 -2.86
C LEU A 60 -11.39 2.20 -1.84
N SER A 61 -11.09 2.03 -0.56
CA SER A 61 -11.87 2.63 0.53
C SER A 61 -11.01 3.56 1.36
N ILE A 62 -11.59 4.65 1.85
CA ILE A 62 -10.87 5.65 2.66
C ILE A 62 -11.51 5.74 4.05
N TYR A 63 -10.76 5.41 5.12
CA TYR A 63 -11.32 5.28 6.47
C TYR A 63 -10.93 6.41 7.42
N SER A 64 -9.84 7.11 7.12
CA SER A 64 -9.39 8.22 7.95
C SER A 64 -8.58 9.18 7.11
N ILE A 65 -8.82 10.47 7.33
CA ILE A 65 -8.15 11.55 6.62
C ILE A 65 -7.80 12.62 7.64
N SER A 66 -6.56 13.09 7.57
CA SER A 66 -6.07 14.28 8.24
C SER A 66 -5.41 15.18 7.21
N LYS A 67 -5.01 16.38 7.62
CA LYS A 67 -4.25 17.31 6.77
C LYS A 67 -2.95 16.68 6.22
N HIS A 68 -2.33 15.76 6.95
CA HIS A 68 -1.02 15.22 6.63
C HIS A 68 -1.04 13.74 6.25
N THR A 69 -2.11 13.01 6.56
CA THR A 69 -2.16 11.58 6.36
C THR A 69 -3.53 11.08 5.95
N ALA A 70 -3.57 10.00 5.17
CA ALA A 70 -4.80 9.25 4.92
C ALA A 70 -4.58 7.75 5.20
N LEU A 71 -5.63 7.08 5.67
CA LEU A 71 -5.69 5.62 5.78
C LEU A 71 -6.64 5.10 4.70
N ILE A 72 -6.09 4.30 3.78
CA ILE A 72 -6.83 3.71 2.68
C ILE A 72 -6.73 2.18 2.72
N LYS A 73 -7.65 1.50 2.05
CA LYS A 73 -7.62 0.05 1.85
C LYS A 73 -7.88 -0.28 0.41
N PHE A 74 -7.13 -1.24 -0.09
CA PHE A 74 -7.44 -1.91 -1.34
C PHE A 74 -8.06 -3.28 -1.06
N SER A 75 -9.17 -3.58 -1.73
CA SER A 75 -9.81 -4.88 -1.70
C SER A 75 -10.11 -5.36 -3.12
N TYR A 76 -10.13 -6.67 -3.36
CA TYR A 76 -10.42 -7.24 -4.68
C TYR A 76 -11.62 -8.17 -4.62
N ASN A 77 -12.36 -8.22 -5.71
CA ASN A 77 -13.38 -9.22 -5.95
C ASN A 77 -12.72 -10.44 -6.62
N PHE A 78 -12.62 -11.56 -5.90
CA PHE A 78 -12.07 -12.81 -6.46
C PHE A 78 -13.17 -13.79 -6.90
N PHE A 79 -14.21 -13.97 -6.08
CA PHE A 79 -15.16 -15.08 -6.17
C PHE A 79 -16.55 -14.68 -6.69
N SER A 80 -17.06 -13.49 -6.37
CA SER A 80 -18.40 -13.04 -6.78
C SER A 80 -18.48 -11.52 -6.89
N LYS A 81 -19.40 -11.00 -7.70
CA LYS A 81 -19.59 -9.54 -7.97
C LYS A 81 -19.60 -8.67 -6.70
N ASP A 82 -20.11 -9.19 -5.58
CA ASP A 82 -20.40 -8.40 -4.39
C ASP A 82 -19.51 -8.74 -3.17
N THR A 83 -18.59 -9.71 -3.28
CA THR A 83 -17.69 -10.06 -2.18
C THR A 83 -16.28 -9.54 -2.40
N TYR A 84 -15.83 -8.68 -1.48
CA TYR A 84 -14.50 -8.08 -1.51
C TYR A 84 -13.61 -8.65 -0.41
N ILE A 85 -12.40 -9.06 -0.79
CA ILE A 85 -11.36 -9.52 0.14
C ILE A 85 -10.35 -8.40 0.31
N ASN A 86 -10.04 -8.07 1.56
CA ASN A 86 -9.00 -7.09 1.87
C ASN A 86 -7.64 -7.59 1.35
N TYR A 87 -6.97 -6.75 0.57
CA TYR A 87 -5.60 -6.99 0.14
C TYR A 87 -4.60 -6.30 1.05
N VAL A 88 -4.74 -4.98 1.22
CA VAL A 88 -3.75 -4.18 1.94
C VAL A 88 -4.36 -2.90 2.50
N ASP A 89 -4.02 -2.62 3.75
CA ASP A 89 -4.29 -1.36 4.43
C ASP A 89 -3.04 -0.47 4.35
N LEU A 90 -3.19 0.76 3.90
CA LEU A 90 -2.09 1.68 3.67
C LEU A 90 -2.30 2.99 4.43
N LYS A 91 -1.21 3.52 4.95
CA LYS A 91 -1.12 4.89 5.45
C LYS A 91 -0.29 5.71 4.48
N ILE A 92 -0.92 6.74 3.92
CA ILE A 92 -0.28 7.74 3.07
C ILE A 92 0.13 8.91 3.96
N TYR A 93 1.36 9.38 3.81
CA TYR A 93 1.90 10.60 4.40
C TYR A 93 2.13 11.61 3.28
N PHE A 94 1.31 12.66 3.23
CA PHE A 94 1.31 13.64 2.13
C PHE A 94 2.51 14.58 2.17
N ASP A 95 2.96 14.93 3.37
CA ASP A 95 4.08 15.84 3.62
C ASP A 95 5.43 15.21 3.25
N SER A 96 5.67 13.97 3.69
CA SER A 96 6.89 13.24 3.41
C SER A 96 6.85 12.47 2.08
N LYS A 97 5.69 12.47 1.40
CA LYS A 97 5.42 11.70 0.17
C LYS A 97 5.77 10.23 0.34
N GLN A 98 5.27 9.62 1.42
CA GLN A 98 5.57 8.23 1.77
C GLN A 98 4.30 7.41 1.96
N VAL A 99 4.39 6.12 1.67
CA VAL A 99 3.32 5.15 1.90
C VAL A 99 3.84 3.96 2.68
N GLU A 100 3.19 3.66 3.80
CA GLU A 100 3.50 2.54 4.66
C GLU A 100 2.30 1.58 4.73
N ILE A 101 2.58 0.27 4.73
CA ILE A 101 1.56 -0.75 5.01
C ILE A 101 1.27 -0.76 6.50
N ILE A 102 -0.01 -0.64 6.85
CA ILE A 102 -0.46 -0.76 8.23
C ILE A 102 -0.56 -2.25 8.54
N ASP A 103 0.25 -2.74 9.47
CA ASP A 103 0.10 -4.11 9.94
C ASP A 103 -1.25 -4.26 10.66
N SER A 104 -2.19 -4.95 10.03
CA SER A 104 -3.50 -5.30 10.58
C SER A 104 -3.44 -6.41 11.64
N ASN A 105 -2.27 -7.03 11.83
CA ASN A 105 -2.07 -8.09 12.83
C ASN A 105 -1.28 -7.56 14.04
N GLY A 106 -2.00 -7.01 15.02
CA GLY A 106 -1.69 -7.16 16.44
C GLY A 106 -0.29 -6.78 16.95
N PHE A 107 0.50 -6.00 16.20
CA PHE A 107 1.75 -5.47 16.73
C PHE A 107 1.39 -4.47 17.84
N ASN A 108 1.45 -4.95 19.07
CA ASN A 108 1.32 -4.14 20.27
C ASN A 108 2.28 -2.95 20.15
N LYS A 109 1.73 -1.77 19.83
CA LYS A 109 2.45 -0.50 19.62
C LYS A 109 3.24 -0.02 20.86
N LYS A 110 3.27 -0.80 21.94
CA LYS A 110 3.90 -0.50 23.23
C LYS A 110 5.12 -1.37 23.56
N ILE A 111 5.68 -2.13 22.62
CA ILE A 111 6.90 -2.90 22.91
C ILE A 111 8.11 -2.04 22.58
N CYS A 112 8.76 -1.51 23.61
CA CYS A 112 10.12 -0.99 23.48
C CYS A 112 11.03 -2.15 23.09
N LEU A 113 11.47 -2.16 21.83
CA LEU A 113 12.35 -3.20 21.31
C LEU A 113 13.75 -2.96 21.87
N LYS A 114 14.07 -3.63 22.99
CA LYS A 114 15.41 -3.60 23.59
C LYS A 114 16.44 -4.45 22.82
N ASP A 115 15.97 -5.25 21.86
CA ASP A 115 16.75 -6.23 21.12
C ASP A 115 16.96 -5.77 19.66
N ILE A 116 18.22 -5.56 19.30
CA ILE A 116 18.63 -5.09 17.98
C ILE A 116 18.24 -6.07 16.88
N GLN A 117 18.27 -7.38 17.15
CA GLN A 117 17.92 -8.42 16.18
C GLN A 117 16.43 -8.38 15.87
N LYS A 118 15.58 -8.18 16.89
CA LYS A 118 14.14 -7.98 16.69
C LYS A 118 13.84 -6.74 15.86
N PHE A 119 14.55 -5.63 16.12
CA PHE A 119 14.41 -4.42 15.30
C PHE A 119 14.80 -4.68 13.84
N HIS A 120 15.93 -5.36 13.59
CA HIS A 120 16.35 -5.72 12.24
C HIS A 120 15.32 -6.60 11.53
N ASN A 121 14.76 -7.60 12.20
CA ASN A 121 13.74 -8.48 11.62
C ASN A 121 12.45 -7.73 11.27
N ILE A 122 11.99 -6.82 12.14
CA ILE A 122 10.81 -6.00 11.87
C ILE A 122 11.05 -5.09 10.67
N ARG A 123 12.19 -4.40 10.63
CA ARG A 123 12.55 -3.53 9.50
C ARG A 123 12.64 -4.32 8.19
N LEU A 124 13.26 -5.51 8.22
CA LEU A 124 13.37 -6.40 7.07
C LEU A 124 11.97 -6.83 6.58
N SER A 125 11.07 -7.18 7.51
CA SER A 125 9.67 -7.51 7.19
C SER A 125 8.96 -6.33 6.50
N LYS A 126 9.09 -5.12 7.05
CA LYS A 126 8.55 -3.89 6.43
C LYS A 126 9.11 -3.67 5.03
N TRP A 127 10.41 -3.90 4.84
CA TRP A 127 11.07 -3.78 3.53
C TRP A 127 10.47 -4.75 2.51
N TYR A 128 10.38 -6.03 2.85
CA TYR A 128 9.80 -7.04 1.95
C TYR A 128 8.35 -6.74 1.60
N LYS A 129 7.51 -6.41 2.59
CA LYS A 129 6.11 -6.04 2.35
C LYS A 129 6.00 -4.84 1.41
N SER A 130 6.82 -3.82 1.63
CA SER A 130 6.85 -2.60 0.80
C SER A 130 7.31 -2.88 -0.63
N TYR A 131 8.28 -3.79 -0.79
CA TYR A 131 8.74 -4.23 -2.10
C TYR A 131 7.65 -4.97 -2.88
N PHE A 132 6.93 -5.90 -2.24
CA PHE A 132 5.81 -6.59 -2.87
C PHE A 132 4.65 -5.65 -3.20
N LEU A 133 4.38 -4.66 -2.35
CA LEU A 133 3.43 -3.59 -2.67
C LEU A 133 3.83 -2.83 -3.94
N SER A 134 5.12 -2.47 -4.10
CA SER A 134 5.59 -1.83 -5.34
C SER A 134 5.30 -2.68 -6.57
N LEU A 135 5.58 -3.99 -6.50
CA LEU A 135 5.34 -4.91 -7.61
C LEU A 135 3.85 -5.01 -7.94
N TRP A 136 3.02 -5.12 -6.90
CA TRP A 136 1.57 -5.17 -7.04
C TRP A 136 1.02 -3.88 -7.67
N LEU A 137 1.42 -2.70 -7.17
CA LEU A 137 1.01 -1.40 -7.74
C LEU A 137 1.41 -1.27 -9.21
N ILE A 138 2.65 -1.66 -9.57
CA ILE A 138 3.10 -1.68 -10.97
C ILE A 138 2.22 -2.60 -11.81
N SER A 139 1.86 -3.77 -11.30
CA SER A 139 0.95 -4.68 -12.01
C SER A 139 -0.44 -4.08 -12.16
N SER A 140 -0.97 -3.42 -11.14
CA SER A 140 -2.28 -2.77 -11.20
C SER A 140 -2.32 -1.70 -12.29
N ILE A 141 -1.30 -0.83 -12.33
CA ILE A 141 -1.17 0.20 -13.38
C ILE A 141 -1.07 -0.45 -14.77
N LYS A 142 -0.24 -1.50 -14.93
CA LYS A 142 -0.11 -2.21 -16.21
C LYS A 142 -1.41 -2.88 -16.68
N ASN A 143 -2.24 -3.32 -15.73
CA ASN A 143 -3.53 -3.94 -16.00
C ASN A 143 -4.65 -2.89 -16.22
N GLY A 144 -4.32 -1.60 -16.25
CA GLY A 144 -5.24 -0.51 -16.56
C GLY A 144 -6.17 -0.10 -15.41
N TYR A 145 -5.87 -0.47 -14.17
CA TYR A 145 -6.61 0.06 -13.03
C TYR A 145 -6.25 1.54 -12.82
N SER A 146 -7.27 2.36 -12.67
CA SER A 146 -7.18 3.79 -12.33
C SER A 146 -8.41 4.20 -11.52
N PHE A 147 -8.21 5.11 -10.57
CA PHE A 147 -9.24 5.75 -9.74
C PHE A 147 -9.35 7.25 -10.06
N ASP A 148 -8.99 7.66 -11.27
CA ASP A 148 -8.88 9.06 -11.68
C ASP A 148 -10.22 9.70 -12.07
N ALA A 149 -11.24 8.89 -12.33
CA ALA A 149 -12.56 9.35 -12.76
C ALA A 149 -13.66 8.59 -12.03
N GLN A 150 -14.54 9.36 -11.43
CA GLN A 150 -15.77 9.00 -10.72
C GLN A 150 -16.42 7.68 -11.17
N SER A 151 -16.48 6.75 -10.23
CA SER A 151 -17.57 5.79 -10.08
C SER A 151 -17.81 5.65 -8.58
N GLU A 152 -18.56 6.60 -8.02
CA GLU A 152 -19.30 6.31 -6.79
C GLU A 152 -20.21 5.12 -7.13
N VAL A 153 -20.00 4.00 -6.44
CA VAL A 153 -20.89 2.83 -6.48
C VAL A 153 -21.75 2.84 -5.23
#